data_AF-A0A2R5HJS5-F1
#
_entry.id   AF-A0A2R5HJS5-F1
#
_cell.length_a   1.000
_cell.length_b   1.000
_cell.length_c   1.000
_cell.angle_alpha   90.00
_cell.angle_beta   90.00
_cell.angle_gamma   90.00
#
_symmetry.space_group_name_H-M   'P 1'
#
loop_
_entity.id
_entity.type
_entity.pdbx_description
1 polymer ?
#
loop_
_entity_poly.entity_id
_entity_poly.type
_entity_poly.pdbx_seq_one_letter_code
_entity_poly.pdbx_strand_id
1 'polypeptide(L)'
;MEEDQSKEIKNEPSEEAITEGLGRMIGQSFGMPTKSEEQRQREAKKSRMSPRQQRKYEELKRNPEMIQARKELQEEFLAAHPHYAEMSDAELMREMKLHAEEDDRTRKRKLRDHIETFSDGMIAIIITIMLLEIPVPSEHVGYLEFIESVGVFLVSFVVIANFWFNRHKIFALTEEITESIIVQDFIFTGLLSLIPILTKWIMVNPSPFSALNFGGVLILILIFQEGLSYSITKSHFKDMPKSFMFWRRIWAGRVFMTLLLNLVITGIAIASPFYGHWLFVIVPIFYFIVRFFNDRNNKRTFDEQLENGERAIGVPYMKE
;
A
#
# COMPACT_ATOMS: atom_id res chain seq x y z
N MET A 1 6.03 -64.94 54.14
CA MET A 1 5.23 -63.98 53.36
C MET A 1 6.05 -62.71 53.32
N GLU A 2 6.18 -62.13 52.13
CA GLU A 2 6.84 -60.85 51.80
C GLU A 2 8.38 -60.83 51.78
N GLU A 3 9.03 -60.12 50.87
CA GLU A 3 8.91 -60.00 49.41
C GLU A 3 10.24 -59.36 48.94
N ASP A 4 10.63 -59.70 47.72
CA ASP A 4 11.87 -59.33 47.04
C ASP A 4 11.99 -57.80 46.83
N GLN A 5 12.96 -57.16 47.49
CA GLN A 5 13.35 -55.78 47.19
C GLN A 5 14.50 -55.78 46.19
N SER A 6 14.16 -55.96 44.91
CA SER A 6 15.05 -55.60 43.82
C SER A 6 14.26 -54.98 42.67
N LYS A 7 14.76 -53.81 42.20
CA LYS A 7 14.38 -53.01 41.01
C LYS A 7 13.47 -51.79 41.27
N GLU A 8 14.10 -50.63 41.36
CA GLU A 8 13.53 -49.40 40.81
C GLU A 8 14.67 -48.52 40.27
N ILE A 9 15.16 -48.87 39.07
CA ILE A 9 16.02 -47.97 38.29
C ILE A 9 15.08 -46.97 37.62
N LYS A 10 15.09 -45.73 38.10
CA LYS A 10 14.42 -44.59 37.48
C LYS A 10 14.97 -44.40 36.06
N ASN A 11 14.11 -44.57 35.07
CA ASN A 11 14.37 -44.14 33.69
C ASN A 11 14.30 -42.62 33.63
N GLU A 12 15.43 -41.93 33.73
CA GLU A 12 15.54 -40.55 33.27
C GLU A 12 15.39 -40.53 31.73
N PRO A 13 14.56 -39.64 31.17
CA PRO A 13 14.49 -39.48 29.72
C PRO A 13 15.85 -38.99 29.20
N SER A 14 16.37 -39.60 28.15
CA SER A 14 17.64 -39.21 27.53
C SER A 14 17.59 -37.74 27.09
N GLU A 15 18.74 -37.03 27.15
CA GLU A 15 18.84 -35.63 26.68
C GLU A 15 18.35 -35.44 25.24
N GLU A 16 18.47 -36.47 24.38
CA GLU A 16 17.89 -36.51 23.03
C GLU A 16 16.35 -36.42 23.04
N ALA A 17 15.67 -37.09 23.98
CA ALA A 17 14.21 -37.05 24.08
C ALA A 17 13.70 -35.69 24.59
N ILE A 18 14.48 -35.02 25.44
CA ILE A 18 14.18 -33.69 25.97
C ILE A 18 14.41 -32.62 24.88
N THR A 19 15.49 -32.72 24.12
CA THR A 19 15.80 -31.80 23.01
C THR A 19 14.86 -31.97 21.82
N GLU A 20 14.45 -33.19 21.46
CA GLU A 20 13.37 -33.42 20.49
C GLU A 20 12.03 -32.86 20.98
N GLY A 21 11.72 -33.02 22.28
CA GLY A 21 10.49 -32.51 22.89
C GLY A 21 10.40 -30.98 22.87
N LEU A 22 11.51 -30.30 23.18
CA LEU A 22 11.63 -28.84 23.12
C LEU A 22 11.59 -28.32 21.67
N GLY A 23 12.27 -28.97 20.73
CA GLY A 23 12.22 -28.62 19.31
C GLY A 23 10.81 -28.72 18.72
N ARG A 24 10.03 -29.74 19.11
CA ARG A 24 8.62 -29.89 18.69
C ARG A 24 7.70 -28.83 19.33
N MET A 25 7.92 -28.47 20.60
CA MET A 25 7.15 -27.42 21.27
C MET A 25 7.40 -26.03 20.68
N ILE A 26 8.65 -25.69 20.36
CA ILE A 26 9.01 -24.40 19.74
C ILE A 26 8.46 -24.32 18.31
N GLY A 27 8.52 -25.40 17.54
CA GLY A 27 7.94 -25.48 16.19
C GLY A 27 6.42 -25.29 16.17
N GLN A 28 5.69 -25.84 17.14
CA GLN A 28 4.23 -25.67 17.24
C GLN A 28 3.82 -24.26 17.69
N SER A 29 4.61 -23.58 18.53
CA SER A 29 4.32 -22.22 19.01
C SER A 29 4.42 -21.14 17.92
N PHE A 30 5.20 -21.37 16.86
CA PHE A 30 5.37 -20.44 15.73
C PHE A 30 4.50 -20.80 14.51
N GLY A 31 3.57 -21.74 14.63
CA GLY A 31 2.73 -22.18 13.52
C GLY A 31 3.51 -22.89 12.40
N MET A 32 4.66 -23.49 12.72
CA MET A 32 5.52 -24.13 11.73
C MET A 32 5.05 -25.56 11.40
N PRO A 33 4.87 -25.89 10.10
CA PRO A 33 4.44 -27.23 9.71
C PRO A 33 5.54 -28.26 9.96
N THR A 34 5.14 -29.44 10.42
CA THR A 34 6.01 -30.60 10.70
C THR A 34 6.54 -31.25 9.40
N LYS A 35 7.61 -32.05 9.46
CA LYS A 35 8.18 -32.78 8.28
C LYS A 35 7.11 -33.59 7.52
N SER A 36 6.12 -34.15 8.22
CA SER A 36 5.01 -34.90 7.61
C SER A 36 3.99 -33.98 6.91
N GLU A 37 3.79 -32.76 7.41
CA GLU A 37 2.95 -31.74 6.79
C GLU A 37 3.60 -31.13 5.54
N GLU A 38 4.92 -30.90 5.55
CA GLU A 38 5.64 -30.44 4.36
C GLU A 38 5.56 -31.45 3.20
N GLN A 39 5.69 -32.74 3.50
CA GLN A 39 5.59 -33.80 2.50
C GLN A 39 4.17 -33.87 1.92
N ARG A 40 3.15 -33.77 2.77
CA ARG A 40 1.74 -33.64 2.34
C ARG A 40 1.50 -32.38 1.51
N GLN A 41 2.10 -31.24 1.87
CA GLN A 41 1.98 -30.00 1.09
C GLN A 41 2.67 -30.11 -0.27
N ARG A 42 3.82 -30.78 -0.36
CA ARG A 42 4.52 -31.04 -1.63
C ARG A 42 3.70 -31.94 -2.55
N GLU A 43 3.10 -33.00 -2.01
CA GLU A 43 2.22 -33.90 -2.77
C GLU A 43 0.93 -33.21 -3.21
N ALA A 44 0.31 -32.42 -2.32
CA ALA A 44 -0.87 -31.61 -2.65
C ALA A 44 -0.56 -30.52 -3.70
N LYS A 45 0.64 -29.93 -3.67
CA LYS A 45 1.08 -28.97 -4.68
C LYS A 45 1.34 -29.65 -6.02
N LYS A 46 1.93 -30.85 -6.02
CA LYS A 46 2.18 -31.64 -7.22
C LYS A 46 0.86 -32.11 -7.86
N SER A 47 -0.14 -32.50 -7.06
CA SER A 47 -1.47 -32.93 -7.57
C SER A 47 -2.29 -31.78 -8.16
N ARG A 48 -2.04 -30.53 -7.74
CA ARG A 48 -2.65 -29.32 -8.31
C ARG A 48 -2.03 -28.84 -9.64
N MET A 49 -0.89 -29.39 -10.05
CA MET A 49 -0.21 -29.00 -11.30
C MET A 49 -0.80 -29.71 -12.52
N SER A 50 -0.88 -29.02 -13.65
CA SER A 50 -1.23 -29.66 -14.92
C SER A 50 -0.15 -30.66 -15.36
N PRO A 51 -0.47 -31.68 -16.18
CA PRO A 51 0.51 -32.66 -16.67
C PRO A 51 1.72 -32.02 -17.37
N ARG A 52 1.52 -30.89 -18.05
CA ARG A 52 2.62 -30.12 -18.68
C ARG A 52 3.56 -29.49 -17.64
N GLN A 53 3.01 -28.93 -16.56
CA GLN A 53 3.80 -28.34 -15.48
C GLN A 53 4.58 -29.40 -14.70
N GLN A 54 3.99 -30.58 -14.46
CA GLN A 54 4.68 -31.69 -13.80
C GLN A 54 5.89 -32.18 -14.61
N ARG A 55 5.74 -32.35 -15.93
CA ARG A 55 6.86 -32.73 -16.82
C ARG A 55 7.98 -31.70 -16.78
N LYS A 56 7.63 -30.41 -16.92
CA LYS A 56 8.60 -29.31 -16.86
C LYS A 56 9.33 -29.25 -15.51
N TYR A 57 8.63 -29.51 -14.40
CA TYR A 57 9.24 -29.58 -13.07
C TYR A 57 10.24 -30.75 -12.94
N GLU A 58 9.89 -31.93 -13.47
CA GLU A 58 10.81 -33.07 -13.44
C GLU A 58 12.01 -32.90 -14.39
N GLU A 59 11.81 -32.26 -15.55
CA GLU A 59 12.88 -31.83 -16.44
C GLU A 59 13.83 -30.85 -15.75
N LEU A 60 13.30 -29.80 -15.10
CA LEU A 60 14.11 -28.83 -14.34
C LEU A 60 14.89 -29.47 -13.20
N LYS A 61 14.30 -30.45 -12.50
CA LYS A 61 14.97 -31.18 -11.42
C LYS A 61 16.14 -32.04 -11.93
N ARG A 62 16.06 -32.52 -13.16
CA ARG A 62 17.10 -33.35 -13.80
C ARG A 62 18.08 -32.54 -14.65
N ASN A 63 17.82 -31.25 -14.88
CA ASN A 63 18.71 -30.38 -15.63
C ASN A 63 20.02 -30.15 -14.84
N PRO A 64 21.20 -30.54 -15.38
CA PRO A 64 22.48 -30.35 -14.72
C PRO A 64 22.78 -28.88 -14.40
N GLU A 65 22.36 -27.92 -15.25
CA GLU A 65 22.55 -26.49 -14.99
C GLU A 65 21.79 -26.04 -13.74
N MET A 66 20.56 -26.53 -13.53
CA MET A 66 19.75 -26.18 -12.37
C MET A 66 20.31 -26.78 -11.07
N ILE A 67 20.90 -27.97 -11.15
CA ILE A 67 21.57 -28.62 -10.01
C ILE A 67 22.81 -27.81 -9.63
N GLN A 68 23.59 -27.37 -10.63
CA GLN A 68 24.78 -26.54 -10.42
C GLN A 68 24.41 -25.17 -9.84
N ALA A 69 23.45 -24.46 -10.43
CA ALA A 69 22.97 -23.16 -9.94
C ALA A 69 22.44 -23.24 -8.50
N ARG A 70 21.81 -24.37 -8.12
CA ARG A 70 21.37 -24.59 -6.74
C ARG A 70 22.55 -24.73 -5.78
N LYS A 71 23.63 -25.41 -6.17
CA LYS A 71 24.84 -25.52 -5.35
C LYS A 71 25.52 -24.16 -5.19
N GLU A 72 25.64 -23.41 -6.27
CA GLU A 72 26.21 -22.05 -6.25
C GLU A 72 25.44 -21.14 -5.28
N LEU A 73 24.10 -21.15 -5.34
CA LEU A 73 23.26 -20.41 -4.39
C LEU A 73 23.41 -20.88 -2.94
N GLN A 74 23.59 -22.19 -2.71
CA GLN A 74 23.84 -22.74 -1.37
C GLN A 74 25.20 -22.28 -0.83
N GLU A 75 26.24 -22.35 -1.65
CA GLU A 75 27.59 -21.90 -1.28
C GLU A 75 27.61 -20.39 -1.00
N GLU A 76 26.96 -19.57 -1.84
CA GLU A 76 26.83 -18.13 -1.63
C GLU A 76 26.06 -17.82 -0.32
N PHE A 77 24.95 -18.52 -0.07
CA PHE A 77 24.17 -18.33 1.15
C PHE A 77 24.95 -18.72 2.42
N LEU A 78 25.68 -19.84 2.39
CA LEU A 78 26.52 -20.29 3.51
C LEU A 78 27.73 -19.37 3.73
N ALA A 79 28.29 -18.80 2.65
CA ALA A 79 29.34 -17.79 2.75
C ALA A 79 28.85 -16.51 3.44
N ALA A 80 27.61 -16.09 3.15
CA ALA A 80 26.98 -14.94 3.80
C ALA A 80 26.47 -15.24 5.22
N HIS A 81 26.11 -16.50 5.50
CA HIS A 81 25.52 -16.93 6.78
C HIS A 81 26.15 -18.24 7.31
N PRO A 82 27.36 -18.16 7.90
CA PRO A 82 28.12 -19.36 8.28
C PRO A 82 27.45 -20.24 9.34
N HIS A 83 26.56 -19.69 10.16
CA HIS A 83 25.88 -20.40 11.25
C HIS A 83 24.85 -21.44 10.77
N TYR A 84 24.50 -21.46 9.48
CA TYR A 84 23.63 -22.48 8.89
C TYR A 84 24.40 -23.69 8.31
N ALA A 85 25.73 -23.69 8.35
CA ALA A 85 26.56 -24.75 7.74
C ALA A 85 26.36 -26.15 8.36
N GLU A 86 25.93 -26.21 9.62
CA GLU A 86 25.70 -27.48 10.34
C GLU A 86 24.28 -28.05 10.14
N MET A 87 23.39 -27.33 9.43
CA MET A 87 22.03 -27.79 9.18
C MET A 87 21.98 -28.90 8.12
N SER A 88 20.95 -29.74 8.18
CA SER A 88 20.68 -30.69 7.09
C SER A 88 20.30 -29.97 5.79
N ASP A 89 20.60 -30.55 4.62
CA ASP A 89 20.25 -29.99 3.30
C ASP A 89 18.78 -29.56 3.17
N ALA A 90 17.86 -30.28 3.82
CA ALA A 90 16.45 -29.97 3.79
C ALA A 90 16.09 -28.73 4.63
N GLU A 91 16.69 -28.61 5.81
CA GLU A 91 16.53 -27.47 6.72
C GLU A 91 17.22 -26.22 6.14
N LEU A 92 18.43 -26.36 5.61
CA LEU A 92 19.15 -25.27 4.93
C LEU A 92 18.32 -24.67 3.78
N MET A 93 17.73 -25.51 2.93
CA MET A 93 16.91 -25.04 1.81
C MET A 93 15.61 -24.35 2.25
N ARG A 94 15.06 -24.76 3.38
CA ARG A 94 13.88 -24.11 3.97
C ARG A 94 14.27 -22.71 4.46
N GLU A 95 15.40 -22.60 5.13
CA GLU A 95 15.89 -21.32 5.65
C GLU A 95 16.28 -20.37 4.53
N MET A 96 17.02 -20.83 3.53
CA MET A 96 17.30 -20.07 2.31
C MET A 96 16.03 -19.53 1.65
N LYS A 97 14.95 -20.32 1.63
CA LYS A 97 13.67 -19.89 1.06
C LYS A 97 13.00 -18.81 1.92
N LEU A 98 13.09 -18.91 3.24
CA LEU A 98 12.58 -17.88 4.15
C LEU A 98 13.37 -16.57 4.01
N HIS A 99 14.70 -16.64 4.00
CA HIS A 99 15.58 -15.49 3.75
C HIS A 99 15.29 -14.84 2.40
N ALA A 100 15.16 -15.63 1.32
CA ALA A 100 14.82 -15.10 0.01
C ALA A 100 13.43 -14.42 -0.04
N GLU A 101 12.45 -14.94 0.71
CA GLU A 101 11.13 -14.30 0.84
C GLU A 101 11.20 -12.99 1.64
N GLU A 102 12.02 -12.94 2.70
CA GLU A 102 12.23 -11.74 3.50
C GLU A 102 13.00 -10.65 2.75
N ASP A 103 14.03 -11.02 2.00
CA ASP A 103 14.78 -10.14 1.10
C ASP A 103 13.89 -9.55 0.00
N ASP A 104 13.00 -10.36 -0.59
CA ASP A 104 12.03 -9.90 -1.59
C ASP A 104 11.05 -8.87 -1.00
N ARG A 105 10.49 -9.15 0.19
CA ARG A 105 9.63 -8.19 0.91
C ARG A 105 10.37 -6.89 1.20
N THR A 106 11.60 -6.99 1.70
CA THR A 106 12.45 -5.84 2.01
C THR A 106 12.74 -5.01 0.76
N ARG A 107 13.05 -5.67 -0.36
CA ARG A 107 13.29 -5.00 -1.65
C ARG A 107 12.03 -4.27 -2.14
N LYS A 108 10.86 -4.90 -2.08
CA LYS A 108 9.60 -4.27 -2.48
C LYS A 108 9.21 -3.10 -1.59
N ARG A 109 9.43 -3.23 -0.28
CA ARG A 109 9.22 -2.14 0.70
C ARG A 109 10.12 -0.94 0.37
N LYS A 110 11.41 -1.16 0.15
CA LYS A 110 12.34 -0.11 -0.29
C LYS A 110 11.92 0.55 -1.59
N LEU A 111 11.46 -0.24 -2.57
CA LEU A 111 10.95 0.27 -3.84
C LEU A 111 9.71 1.15 -3.63
N ARG A 112 8.76 0.72 -2.78
CA ARG A 112 7.60 1.52 -2.40
C ARG A 112 8.02 2.86 -1.83
N ASP A 113 8.90 2.85 -0.82
CA ASP A 113 9.33 4.07 -0.12
C ASP A 113 10.01 5.05 -1.09
N HIS A 114 10.80 4.52 -2.03
CA HIS A 114 11.44 5.33 -3.05
C HIS A 114 10.43 5.96 -4.01
N ILE A 115 9.43 5.20 -4.47
CA ILE A 115 8.37 5.70 -5.35
C ILE A 115 7.49 6.74 -4.63
N GLU A 116 7.17 6.50 -3.35
CA GLU A 116 6.42 7.48 -2.54
C GLU A 116 7.18 8.80 -2.42
N THR A 117 8.47 8.73 -2.09
CA THR A 117 9.36 9.89 -1.99
C THR A 117 9.50 10.62 -3.33
N PHE A 118 9.61 9.87 -4.44
CA PHE A 118 9.71 10.46 -5.78
C PHE A 118 8.45 11.24 -6.14
N SER A 119 7.27 10.66 -5.92
CA SER A 119 6.00 11.32 -6.22
C SER A 119 5.71 12.51 -5.30
N ASP A 120 6.13 12.46 -4.04
CA ASP A 120 6.08 13.63 -3.16
C ASP A 120 6.98 14.76 -3.68
N GLY A 121 8.15 14.42 -4.20
CA GLY A 121 9.03 15.37 -4.90
C GLY A 121 8.36 16.01 -6.12
N MET A 122 7.68 15.22 -6.95
CA MET A 122 6.93 15.74 -8.10
C MET A 122 5.82 16.70 -7.66
N ILE A 123 5.04 16.34 -6.64
CA ILE A 123 3.95 17.19 -6.13
C ILE A 123 4.50 18.48 -5.53
N ALA A 124 5.62 18.43 -4.80
CA ALA A 124 6.30 19.62 -4.31
C ALA A 124 6.72 20.55 -5.46
N ILE A 125 7.30 20.00 -6.54
CA ILE A 125 7.66 20.78 -7.74
C ILE A 125 6.43 21.44 -8.35
N ILE A 126 5.32 20.71 -8.51
CA ILE A 126 4.05 21.28 -9.04
C ILE A 126 3.59 22.48 -8.20
N ILE A 127 3.60 22.34 -6.86
CA ILE A 127 3.23 23.43 -5.93
C ILE A 127 4.18 24.63 -6.09
N THR A 128 5.49 24.40 -6.23
CA THR A 128 6.46 25.49 -6.38
C THR A 128 6.33 26.21 -7.72
N ILE A 129 6.16 25.50 -8.83
CA ILE A 129 5.96 26.10 -10.15
C ILE A 129 4.70 26.98 -10.13
N MET A 130 3.62 26.48 -9.53
CA MET A 130 2.38 27.23 -9.36
C MET A 130 2.57 28.50 -8.52
N LEU A 131 3.41 28.47 -7.47
CA LEU A 131 3.75 29.65 -6.68
C LEU A 131 4.53 30.69 -7.51
N LEU A 132 5.47 30.23 -8.34
CA LEU A 132 6.31 31.09 -9.18
C LEU A 132 5.53 31.80 -10.30
N GLU A 133 4.32 31.33 -10.63
CA GLU A 133 3.45 31.96 -11.63
C GLU A 133 2.70 33.19 -11.13
N ILE A 134 2.76 33.50 -9.83
CA ILE A 134 2.09 34.68 -9.25
C ILE A 134 2.82 35.95 -9.71
N PRO A 135 2.16 36.86 -10.46
CA PRO A 135 2.80 38.07 -10.95
C PRO A 135 3.07 39.05 -9.81
N VAL A 136 4.32 39.54 -9.70
CA VAL A 136 4.69 40.53 -8.67
C VAL A 136 4.16 41.92 -9.08
N PRO A 137 3.58 42.70 -8.15
CA PRO A 137 3.16 44.07 -8.44
C PRO A 137 4.29 44.89 -9.05
N SER A 138 4.00 45.56 -10.15
CA SER A 138 4.95 46.40 -10.91
C SER A 138 4.19 47.54 -11.59
N GLU A 139 4.87 48.40 -12.37
CA GLU A 139 4.20 49.49 -13.09
C GLU A 139 3.06 49.00 -14.01
N HIS A 140 3.09 47.73 -14.43
CA HIS A 140 2.11 47.12 -15.33
C HIS A 140 1.15 46.14 -14.65
N VAL A 141 1.41 45.78 -13.38
CA VAL A 141 0.61 44.79 -12.61
C VAL A 141 0.07 45.48 -11.37
N GLY A 142 -1.25 45.63 -11.31
CA GLY A 142 -1.92 46.24 -10.16
C GLY A 142 -1.85 45.38 -8.90
N TYR A 143 -1.88 46.00 -7.72
CA TYR A 143 -1.89 45.27 -6.45
C TYR A 143 -3.11 44.33 -6.31
N LEU A 144 -4.27 44.72 -6.87
CA LEU A 144 -5.47 43.87 -6.86
C LEU A 144 -5.29 42.59 -7.68
N GLU A 145 -4.65 42.68 -8.85
CA GLU A 145 -4.37 41.53 -9.73
C GLU A 145 -3.40 40.53 -9.05
N PHE A 146 -2.43 41.04 -8.30
CA PHE A 146 -1.57 40.22 -7.45
C PHE A 146 -2.37 39.46 -6.39
N ILE A 147 -3.25 40.14 -5.66
CA ILE A 147 -4.09 39.50 -4.62
C ILE A 147 -5.03 38.44 -5.22
N GLU A 148 -5.61 38.71 -6.38
CA GLU A 148 -6.43 37.73 -7.11
C GLU A 148 -5.61 36.48 -7.47
N SER A 149 -4.39 36.68 -8.00
CA SER A 149 -3.48 35.59 -8.35
C SER A 149 -3.04 34.77 -7.13
N VAL A 150 -2.83 35.41 -5.98
CA VAL A 150 -2.60 34.71 -4.70
C VAL A 150 -3.82 33.88 -4.30
N GLY A 151 -5.04 34.40 -4.51
CA GLY A 151 -6.28 33.66 -4.31
C GLY A 151 -6.36 32.39 -5.18
N VAL A 152 -6.08 32.51 -6.48
CA VAL A 152 -6.01 31.39 -7.42
C VAL A 152 -4.98 30.35 -6.94
N PHE A 153 -3.79 30.78 -6.55
CA PHE A 153 -2.75 29.91 -6.00
C PHE A 153 -3.25 29.14 -4.77
N LEU A 154 -3.87 29.81 -3.80
CA LEU A 154 -4.34 29.15 -2.57
C LEU A 154 -5.41 28.09 -2.86
N VAL A 155 -6.31 28.36 -3.80
CA VAL A 155 -7.31 27.40 -4.25
C VAL A 155 -6.65 26.16 -4.84
N SER A 156 -5.74 26.34 -5.80
CA SER A 156 -5.02 25.23 -6.41
C SER A 156 -4.18 24.46 -5.39
N PHE A 157 -3.56 25.15 -4.43
CA PHE A 157 -2.80 24.55 -3.34
C PHE A 157 -3.68 23.61 -2.51
N VAL A 158 -4.87 24.05 -2.08
CA VAL A 158 -5.79 23.20 -1.31
C VAL A 158 -6.25 21.99 -2.12
N VAL A 159 -6.54 22.18 -3.41
CA VAL A 159 -6.94 21.08 -4.30
C VAL A 159 -5.82 20.03 -4.41
N ILE A 160 -4.59 20.45 -4.72
CA ILE A 160 -3.43 19.56 -4.84
C ILE A 160 -3.13 18.90 -3.49
N ALA A 161 -3.16 19.65 -2.38
CA ALA A 161 -2.94 19.12 -1.04
C ALA A 161 -3.98 18.07 -0.64
N ASN A 162 -5.25 18.24 -1.05
CA ASN A 162 -6.29 17.23 -0.82
C ASN A 162 -6.01 15.93 -1.59
N PHE A 163 -5.59 16.03 -2.85
CA PHE A 163 -5.19 14.88 -3.66
C PHE A 163 -3.96 14.18 -3.06
N TRP A 164 -2.94 14.93 -2.67
CA TRP A 164 -1.76 14.41 -1.97
C TRP A 164 -2.12 13.69 -0.67
N PHE A 165 -2.96 14.31 0.17
CA PHE A 165 -3.40 13.73 1.43
C PHE A 165 -4.18 12.42 1.23
N ASN A 166 -5.02 12.36 0.20
CA ASN A 166 -5.73 11.13 -0.14
C ASN A 166 -4.78 10.04 -0.64
N ARG A 167 -3.83 10.40 -1.51
CA ARG A 167 -2.80 9.50 -2.02
C ARG A 167 -2.00 8.89 -0.86
N HIS A 168 -1.43 9.72 0.01
CA HIS A 168 -0.62 9.28 1.14
C HIS A 168 -1.37 8.29 2.04
N LYS A 169 -2.65 8.56 2.33
CA LYS A 169 -3.50 7.61 3.09
C LYS A 169 -3.68 6.26 2.43
N ILE A 170 -3.83 6.23 1.10
CA ILE A 170 -4.01 4.98 0.37
C ILE A 170 -2.71 4.19 0.37
N PHE A 171 -1.57 4.85 0.14
CA PHE A 171 -0.25 4.20 0.16
C PHE A 171 0.09 3.62 1.53
N ALA A 172 -0.34 4.26 2.62
CA ALA A 172 -0.20 3.73 3.98
C ALA A 172 -0.92 2.39 4.23
N LEU A 173 -1.81 1.92 3.34
CA LEU A 173 -2.53 0.64 3.49
C LEU A 173 -1.76 -0.58 2.94
N THR A 174 -0.62 -0.39 2.27
CA THR A 174 0.09 -1.49 1.61
C THR A 174 1.59 -1.51 1.88
N GLU A 175 2.11 -2.71 2.13
CA GLU A 175 3.55 -2.92 2.32
C GLU A 175 4.31 -3.09 0.99
N GLU A 176 3.62 -3.54 -0.05
CA GLU A 176 4.18 -3.81 -1.37
C GLU A 176 3.43 -3.03 -2.45
N ILE A 177 4.15 -2.62 -3.50
CA ILE A 177 3.58 -2.00 -4.70
C ILE A 177 3.82 -2.87 -5.92
N THR A 178 2.87 -2.84 -6.85
CA THR A 178 2.97 -3.54 -8.14
C THR A 178 3.34 -2.56 -9.24
N GLU A 179 3.93 -3.06 -10.33
CA GLU A 179 4.27 -2.25 -11.51
C GLU A 179 3.04 -1.48 -12.06
N SER A 180 1.86 -2.09 -12.02
CA SER A 180 0.62 -1.43 -12.45
C SER A 180 0.24 -0.24 -11.55
N ILE A 181 0.54 -0.30 -10.25
CA ILE A 181 0.28 0.80 -9.31
C ILE A 181 1.22 1.97 -9.62
N ILE A 182 2.48 1.67 -9.93
CA ILE A 182 3.49 2.69 -10.29
C ILE A 182 3.06 3.47 -11.53
N VAL A 183 2.64 2.78 -12.60
CA VAL A 183 2.18 3.45 -13.84
C VAL A 183 0.94 4.30 -13.58
N GLN A 184 -0.02 3.80 -12.80
CA GLN A 184 -1.21 4.57 -12.42
C GLN A 184 -0.84 5.83 -11.62
N ASP A 185 0.10 5.74 -10.68
CA ASP A 185 0.57 6.87 -9.88
C ASP A 185 1.28 7.93 -10.74
N PHE A 186 2.06 7.52 -11.74
CA PHE A 186 2.67 8.44 -12.69
C PHE A 186 1.65 9.18 -13.54
N ILE A 187 0.64 8.47 -14.07
CA ILE A 187 -0.42 9.12 -14.86
C ILE A 187 -1.23 10.08 -13.97
N PHE A 188 -1.58 9.65 -12.76
CA PHE A 188 -2.24 10.49 -11.77
C PHE A 188 -1.46 11.78 -11.49
N THR A 189 -0.17 11.66 -11.20
CA THR A 189 0.69 12.82 -10.90
C THR A 189 0.89 13.71 -12.12
N GLY A 190 1.03 13.13 -13.32
CA GLY A 190 1.07 13.87 -14.57
C GLY A 190 -0.20 14.68 -14.80
N LEU A 191 -1.38 14.13 -14.51
CA LEU A 191 -2.65 14.86 -14.60
C LEU A 191 -2.76 15.96 -13.52
N LEU A 192 -2.27 15.71 -12.29
CA LEU A 192 -2.22 16.73 -11.24
C LEU A 192 -1.39 17.95 -11.64
N SER A 193 -0.35 17.77 -12.45
CA SER A 193 0.49 18.87 -12.94
C SER A 193 -0.26 19.87 -13.83
N LEU A 194 -1.45 19.51 -14.34
CA LEU A 194 -2.30 20.38 -15.16
C LEU A 194 -3.18 21.32 -14.31
N ILE A 195 -3.36 21.03 -13.01
CA ILE A 195 -4.21 21.81 -12.12
C ILE A 195 -3.85 23.30 -12.07
N PRO A 196 -2.57 23.71 -11.97
CA PRO A 196 -2.20 25.13 -11.92
C PRO A 196 -2.73 25.92 -13.12
N ILE A 197 -2.44 25.42 -14.32
CA ILE A 197 -2.82 26.06 -15.59
C ILE A 197 -4.34 26.13 -15.72
N LEU A 198 -5.04 25.02 -15.43
CA LEU A 198 -6.49 24.94 -15.57
C LEU A 198 -7.20 25.82 -14.53
N THR A 199 -6.68 25.91 -13.31
CA THR A 199 -7.28 26.77 -12.27
C THR A 199 -7.14 28.24 -12.66
N LYS A 200 -5.95 28.66 -13.12
CA LYS A 200 -5.76 30.02 -13.64
C LYS A 200 -6.71 30.32 -14.79
N TRP A 201 -6.87 29.38 -15.72
CA TRP A 201 -7.74 29.57 -16.87
C TRP A 201 -9.22 29.74 -16.49
N ILE A 202 -9.75 28.89 -15.62
CA ILE A 202 -11.16 28.97 -15.22
C ILE A 202 -11.46 30.16 -14.31
N MET A 203 -10.50 30.62 -13.51
CA MET A 203 -10.67 31.77 -12.61
C MET A 203 -10.56 33.11 -13.33
N VAL A 204 -9.57 33.27 -14.22
CA VAL A 204 -9.33 34.55 -14.92
C VAL A 204 -10.32 34.75 -16.07
N ASN A 205 -10.67 33.68 -16.80
CA ASN A 205 -11.60 33.75 -17.92
C ASN A 205 -12.66 32.63 -17.82
N PRO A 206 -13.66 32.77 -16.94
CA PRO A 206 -14.74 31.80 -16.82
C PRO A 206 -15.55 31.73 -18.13
N SER A 207 -15.50 30.59 -18.80
CA SER A 207 -16.23 30.32 -20.04
C SER A 207 -16.70 28.86 -20.04
N PRO A 208 -17.69 28.49 -20.88
CA PRO A 208 -18.10 27.09 -20.99
C PRO A 208 -16.95 26.18 -21.40
N PHE A 209 -16.01 26.70 -22.20
CA PHE A 209 -14.85 25.97 -22.67
C PHE A 209 -13.81 25.74 -21.56
N SER A 210 -13.50 26.76 -20.74
CA SER A 210 -12.60 26.61 -19.59
C SER A 210 -13.22 25.70 -18.52
N ALA A 211 -14.53 25.79 -18.29
CA ALA A 211 -15.27 24.89 -17.39
C ALA A 211 -15.23 23.43 -17.84
N LEU A 212 -15.44 23.15 -19.14
CA LEU A 212 -15.39 21.80 -19.70
C LEU A 212 -14.00 21.17 -19.52
N ASN A 213 -12.93 21.92 -19.83
CA ASN A 213 -11.56 21.42 -19.73
C ASN A 213 -11.15 21.19 -18.27
N PHE A 214 -11.44 22.15 -17.38
CA PHE A 214 -11.15 22.01 -15.95
C PHE A 214 -11.90 20.82 -15.34
N GLY A 215 -13.22 20.75 -15.54
CA GLY A 215 -14.06 19.67 -15.02
C GLY A 215 -13.70 18.31 -15.59
N GLY A 216 -13.41 18.24 -16.90
CA GLY A 216 -12.99 17.01 -17.56
C GLY A 216 -11.67 16.45 -17.02
N VAL A 217 -10.65 17.30 -16.85
CA VAL A 217 -9.38 16.89 -16.26
C VAL A 217 -9.53 16.53 -14.79
N LEU A 218 -10.33 17.29 -14.02
CA LEU A 218 -10.60 16.97 -12.62
C LEU A 218 -11.27 15.59 -12.46
N ILE A 219 -12.25 15.28 -13.31
CA ILE A 219 -12.88 13.95 -13.36
C ILE A 219 -11.86 12.87 -13.71
N LEU A 220 -10.96 13.13 -14.67
CA LEU A 220 -9.91 12.18 -15.03
C LEU A 220 -8.96 11.90 -13.86
N ILE A 221 -8.52 12.95 -13.15
CA ILE A 221 -7.70 12.83 -11.93
C ILE A 221 -8.43 11.98 -10.89
N LEU A 222 -9.74 12.22 -10.68
CA LEU A 222 -10.55 11.44 -9.74
C LEU A 222 -10.63 9.96 -10.14
N ILE A 223 -10.81 9.65 -11.42
CA ILE A 223 -10.84 8.28 -11.92
C ILE A 223 -9.50 7.58 -11.65
N PHE A 224 -8.38 8.22 -11.93
CA PHE A 224 -7.05 7.64 -11.70
C PHE A 224 -6.77 7.45 -10.21
N GLN A 225 -7.13 8.42 -9.36
CA GLN A 225 -6.99 8.32 -7.91
C GLN A 225 -7.82 7.16 -7.34
N GLU A 226 -9.06 7.00 -7.79
CA GLU A 226 -9.94 5.92 -7.32
C GLU A 226 -9.51 4.55 -7.89
N GLY A 227 -8.96 4.52 -9.11
CA GLY A 227 -8.30 3.34 -9.67
C GLY A 227 -7.10 2.90 -8.83
N LEU A 228 -6.27 3.85 -8.40
CA LEU A 228 -5.13 3.62 -7.51
C LEU A 228 -5.61 3.08 -6.15
N SER A 229 -6.65 3.70 -5.58
CA SER A 229 -7.31 3.23 -4.34
C SER A 229 -7.79 1.80 -4.46
N TYR A 230 -8.42 1.44 -5.57
CA TYR A 230 -8.90 0.09 -5.82
C TYR A 230 -7.76 -0.92 -5.95
N SER A 231 -6.73 -0.61 -6.74
CA SER A 231 -5.57 -1.48 -6.96
C SER A 231 -4.85 -1.80 -5.66
N ILE A 232 -4.62 -0.79 -4.82
CA ILE A 232 -3.95 -0.93 -3.52
C ILE A 232 -4.83 -1.72 -2.54
N THR A 233 -6.11 -1.36 -2.42
CA THR A 233 -7.02 -2.01 -1.47
C THR A 233 -7.31 -3.47 -1.84
N LYS A 234 -7.35 -3.78 -3.14
CA LYS A 234 -7.45 -5.18 -3.62
C LYS A 234 -6.23 -6.01 -3.21
N SER A 235 -5.03 -5.42 -3.23
CA SER A 235 -3.82 -6.08 -2.73
C SER A 235 -3.89 -6.32 -1.23
N HIS A 236 -4.34 -5.31 -0.48
CA HIS A 236 -4.51 -5.40 0.98
C HIS A 236 -5.49 -6.51 1.41
N PHE A 237 -6.63 -6.67 0.73
CA PHE A 237 -7.62 -7.70 1.06
C PHE A 237 -7.46 -9.02 0.30
N LYS A 238 -6.27 -9.34 -0.23
CA LYS A 238 -6.04 -10.54 -1.06
C LYS A 238 -6.50 -11.84 -0.38
N ASP A 239 -6.32 -11.96 0.93
CA ASP A 239 -6.68 -13.15 1.71
C ASP A 239 -8.08 -13.06 2.36
N MET A 240 -8.82 -11.96 2.14
CA MET A 240 -10.13 -11.68 2.76
C MET A 240 -11.22 -11.36 1.71
N PRO A 241 -11.63 -12.33 0.87
CA PRO A 241 -12.49 -12.06 -0.29
C PRO A 241 -13.89 -11.53 0.05
N LYS A 242 -14.47 -11.95 1.19
CA LYS A 242 -15.79 -11.45 1.63
C LYS A 242 -15.73 -9.98 2.05
N SER A 243 -14.72 -9.60 2.83
CA SER A 243 -14.47 -8.22 3.24
C SER A 243 -14.22 -7.32 2.03
N PHE A 244 -13.44 -7.80 1.06
CA PHE A 244 -13.21 -7.08 -0.20
C PHE A 244 -14.49 -6.82 -1.00
N MET A 245 -15.38 -7.81 -1.12
CA MET A 245 -16.64 -7.62 -1.85
C MET A 245 -17.56 -6.58 -1.21
N PHE A 246 -17.66 -6.58 0.13
CA PHE A 246 -18.42 -5.58 0.88
C PHE A 246 -17.82 -4.19 0.71
N TRP A 247 -16.50 -4.06 0.91
CA TRP A 247 -15.77 -2.82 0.70
C TRP A 247 -15.97 -2.29 -0.72
N ARG A 248 -15.84 -3.14 -1.74
CA ARG A 248 -16.01 -2.76 -3.15
C ARG A 248 -17.39 -2.17 -3.43
N ARG A 249 -18.45 -2.68 -2.80
CA ARG A 249 -19.81 -2.14 -2.98
C ARG A 249 -19.94 -0.73 -2.40
N ILE A 250 -19.42 -0.51 -1.19
CA ILE A 250 -19.42 0.82 -0.55
C ILE A 250 -18.55 1.78 -1.36
N TRP A 251 -17.35 1.35 -1.74
CA TRP A 251 -16.42 2.09 -2.56
C TRP A 251 -17.06 2.50 -3.90
N ALA A 252 -17.70 1.56 -4.62
CA ALA A 252 -18.34 1.85 -5.90
C ALA A 252 -19.46 2.89 -5.78
N GLY A 253 -20.29 2.81 -4.72
CA GLY A 253 -21.32 3.82 -4.45
C GLY A 253 -20.73 5.19 -4.17
N ARG A 254 -19.66 5.26 -3.36
CA ARG A 254 -18.94 6.50 -3.06
C ARG A 254 -18.29 7.12 -4.31
N VAL A 255 -17.63 6.30 -5.14
CA VAL A 255 -17.00 6.74 -6.38
C VAL A 255 -18.06 7.26 -7.35
N PHE A 256 -19.14 6.51 -7.54
CA PHE A 256 -20.25 6.95 -8.38
C PHE A 256 -20.83 8.29 -7.92
N MET A 257 -21.09 8.46 -6.63
CA MET A 257 -21.59 9.72 -6.07
C MET A 257 -20.60 10.87 -6.29
N THR A 258 -19.30 10.62 -6.09
CA THR A 258 -18.24 11.63 -6.26
C THR A 258 -18.11 12.07 -7.72
N LEU A 259 -18.10 11.12 -8.66
CA LEU A 259 -18.04 11.41 -10.10
C LEU A 259 -19.31 12.10 -10.57
N LEU A 260 -20.49 11.67 -10.10
CA LEU A 260 -21.76 12.32 -10.43
C LEU A 260 -21.79 13.76 -9.94
N LEU A 261 -21.35 14.03 -8.71
CA LEU A 261 -21.27 15.38 -8.17
C LEU A 261 -20.36 16.27 -9.03
N ASN A 262 -19.16 15.79 -9.40
CA ASN A 262 -18.24 16.55 -10.25
C ASN A 262 -18.80 16.76 -11.67
N LEU A 263 -19.54 15.79 -12.21
CA LEU A 263 -20.23 15.93 -13.49
C LEU A 263 -21.32 17.02 -13.41
N VAL A 264 -22.11 17.05 -12.32
CA VAL A 264 -23.13 18.07 -12.08
C VAL A 264 -22.50 19.46 -11.91
N ILE A 265 -21.42 19.58 -11.13
CA ILE A 265 -20.68 20.85 -10.97
C ILE A 265 -20.17 21.33 -12.34
N THR A 266 -19.60 20.43 -13.14
CA THR A 266 -19.13 20.74 -14.49
C THR A 266 -20.28 21.20 -15.39
N GLY A 267 -21.43 20.53 -15.34
CA GLY A 267 -22.62 20.93 -16.09
C GLY A 267 -23.14 22.32 -15.70
N ILE A 268 -23.17 22.62 -14.40
CA ILE A 268 -23.55 23.95 -13.89
C ILE A 268 -22.56 25.01 -14.35
N ALA A 269 -21.26 24.73 -14.32
CA ALA A 269 -20.23 25.66 -14.77
C ALA A 269 -20.24 25.90 -16.28
N ILE A 270 -20.66 24.91 -17.09
CA ILE A 270 -20.88 25.10 -18.52
C ILE A 270 -22.11 25.99 -18.77
N ALA A 271 -23.21 25.74 -18.04
CA ALA A 271 -24.45 26.51 -18.19
C ALA A 271 -24.34 27.94 -17.65
N SER A 272 -23.56 28.13 -16.59
CA SER A 272 -23.32 29.43 -15.95
C SER A 272 -21.86 29.56 -15.51
N PRO A 273 -20.96 29.96 -16.41
CA PRO A 273 -19.52 30.03 -16.11
C PRO A 273 -19.19 30.98 -14.95
N PHE A 274 -19.90 32.11 -14.86
CA PHE A 274 -19.64 33.12 -13.85
C PHE A 274 -19.94 32.66 -12.42
N TYR A 275 -20.96 31.81 -12.21
CA TYR A 275 -21.28 31.30 -10.87
C TYR A 275 -20.72 29.90 -10.64
N GLY A 276 -20.69 29.05 -11.67
CA GLY A 276 -20.31 27.65 -11.54
C GLY A 276 -18.81 27.43 -11.31
N HIS A 277 -17.93 28.34 -11.75
CA HIS A 277 -16.50 28.20 -11.46
C HIS A 277 -16.19 28.23 -9.96
N TRP A 278 -16.95 29.00 -9.17
CA TRP A 278 -16.83 29.02 -7.71
C TRP A 278 -17.15 27.67 -7.06
N LEU A 279 -17.98 26.83 -7.70
CA LEU A 279 -18.28 25.49 -7.18
C LEU A 279 -17.06 24.56 -7.25
N PHE A 280 -16.18 24.74 -8.25
CA PHE A 280 -14.91 24.01 -8.33
C PHE A 280 -13.93 24.40 -7.23
N VAL A 281 -14.17 25.52 -6.55
CA VAL A 281 -13.36 26.02 -5.43
C VAL A 281 -13.98 25.63 -4.10
N ILE A 282 -15.24 26.01 -3.91
CA ILE A 282 -15.93 25.89 -2.63
C ILE A 282 -16.11 24.42 -2.24
N VAL A 283 -16.48 23.55 -3.19
CA VAL A 283 -16.78 22.15 -2.88
C VAL A 283 -15.51 21.39 -2.46
N PRO A 284 -14.36 21.46 -3.16
CA PRO A 284 -13.13 20.83 -2.71
C PRO A 284 -12.61 21.37 -1.38
N ILE A 285 -12.68 22.69 -1.15
CA ILE A 285 -12.27 23.29 0.13
C ILE A 285 -13.16 22.78 1.26
N PHE A 286 -14.48 22.81 1.08
CA PHE A 286 -15.43 22.29 2.06
C PHE A 286 -15.18 20.81 2.36
N TYR A 287 -15.00 20.00 1.32
CA TYR A 287 -14.70 18.58 1.47
C TYR A 287 -13.38 18.34 2.22
N PHE A 288 -12.33 19.10 1.90
CA PHE A 288 -11.04 19.03 2.58
C PHE A 288 -11.19 19.36 4.07
N ILE A 289 -11.90 20.44 4.41
CA ILE A 289 -12.15 20.85 5.78
C ILE A 289 -12.93 19.76 6.55
N VAL A 290 -14.05 19.30 6.00
CA VAL A 290 -14.86 18.25 6.62
C VAL A 290 -14.01 17.01 6.86
N ARG A 291 -13.24 16.57 5.86
CA ARG A 291 -12.37 15.41 5.97
C ARG A 291 -11.28 15.59 7.02
N PHE A 292 -10.62 16.74 7.04
CA PHE A 292 -9.55 17.05 8.01
C PHE A 292 -10.05 16.98 9.45
N PHE A 293 -11.23 17.55 9.72
CA PHE A 293 -11.84 17.49 11.05
C PHE A 293 -12.31 16.08 11.42
N ASN A 294 -12.93 15.35 10.48
CA ASN A 294 -13.45 14.02 10.75
C ASN A 294 -12.33 13.01 11.05
N ASP A 295 -11.21 13.09 10.33
CA ASP A 295 -10.02 12.26 10.57
C ASP A 295 -9.43 12.49 11.96
N ARG A 296 -9.33 13.76 12.38
CA ARG A 296 -8.81 14.13 13.70
C ARG A 296 -9.72 13.58 14.81
N ASN A 297 -11.03 13.62 14.59
CA ASN A 297 -12.01 13.11 15.54
C ASN A 297 -11.98 11.58 15.63
N ASN A 298 -11.84 10.88 14.49
CA ASN A 298 -11.71 9.42 14.47
C ASN A 298 -10.43 8.94 15.15
N LYS A 299 -9.28 9.59 14.91
CA LYS A 299 -8.02 9.27 15.62
C LYS A 299 -8.17 9.44 17.12
N ARG A 300 -8.72 10.58 17.56
CA ARG A 300 -8.96 10.85 18.98
C ARG A 300 -9.88 9.81 19.61
N THR A 301 -10.99 9.46 18.96
CA THR A 301 -11.93 8.45 19.47
C THR A 301 -11.29 7.07 19.55
N PHE A 302 -10.46 6.72 18.57
CA PHE A 302 -9.73 5.46 18.55
C PHE A 302 -8.65 5.40 19.65
N ASP A 303 -7.84 6.45 19.79
CA ASP A 303 -6.85 6.57 20.87
C ASP A 303 -7.54 6.51 22.25
N GLU A 304 -8.72 7.12 22.40
CA GLU A 304 -9.51 7.11 23.63
C GLU A 304 -10.12 5.71 23.91
N GLN A 305 -10.55 4.98 22.88
CA GLN A 305 -10.97 3.58 23.02
C GLN A 305 -9.80 2.65 23.33
N LEU A 306 -8.63 2.89 22.74
CA LEU A 306 -7.40 2.18 23.04
C LEU A 306 -6.98 2.41 24.48
N GLU A 307 -6.92 3.66 24.93
CA GLU A 307 -6.57 3.99 26.32
C GLU A 307 -7.55 3.36 27.31
N ASN A 308 -8.86 3.36 26.98
CA ASN A 308 -9.87 2.67 27.78
C ASN A 308 -9.71 1.14 27.75
N GLY A 309 -9.31 0.57 26.61
CA GLY A 309 -9.00 -0.85 26.46
C GLY A 309 -7.73 -1.27 27.21
N GLU A 310 -6.68 -0.45 27.16
CA GLU A 310 -5.43 -0.63 27.92
C GLU A 310 -5.70 -0.56 29.43
N ARG A 311 -6.54 0.38 29.88
CA ARG A 311 -7.00 0.45 31.28
C ARG A 311 -7.85 -0.75 31.69
N ALA A 312 -8.59 -1.35 30.76
CA ALA A 312 -9.45 -2.50 31.03
C ALA A 312 -8.71 -3.85 31.01
N ILE A 313 -7.70 -3.99 30.15
CA ILE A 313 -7.03 -5.29 29.86
C ILE A 313 -5.59 -5.31 30.40
N GLY A 314 -5.00 -4.15 30.74
CA GLY A 314 -3.70 -4.04 31.43
C GLY A 314 -2.48 -4.33 30.56
N VAL A 315 -2.62 -4.40 29.24
CA VAL A 315 -1.51 -4.66 28.30
C VAL A 315 -1.33 -3.45 27.39
N PRO A 316 -0.17 -2.75 27.43
CA PRO A 316 0.10 -1.62 26.56
C PRO A 316 0.32 -2.08 25.12
N TYR A 317 -0.32 -1.40 24.17
CA TYR A 317 -0.15 -1.65 22.74
C TYR A 317 1.13 -0.96 22.25
N MET A 318 2.08 -1.71 21.69
CA MET A 318 3.24 -1.12 21.03
C MET A 318 2.78 -0.50 19.70
N LYS A 319 2.84 0.84 19.59
CA LYS A 319 2.66 1.55 18.31
C LYS A 319 3.86 1.20 17.42
N GLU A 320 3.62 0.42 16.36
CA GLU A 320 4.55 0.33 15.22
C GLU A 320 4.49 1.58 14.34
#